data_AF-A0A699R6G0-F1
#
_entry.id   AF-A0A699R6G0-F1
#
_cell.length_a   1.000
_cell.length_b   1.000
_cell.length_c   1.000
_cell.angle_alpha   90.00
_cell.angle_beta   90.00
_cell.angle_gamma   90.00
#
_symmetry.space_group_name_H-M   'P 1'
#
loop_
_entity.id
_entity.type
_entity.pdbx_description
1 polymer ?
#
loop_
_entity_poly.entity_id
_entity_poly.type
_entity_poly.pdbx_seq_one_letter_code
_entity_poly.pdbx_strand_id
1 'polypeptide(L)' 'MFSEESDKIEKHVGGLPDMIHGSVVASKPKTMQEAIEIATELMDKKIRTFAEHETANKR' A
#
# COMPACT_ATOMS: atom_id res chain seq x y z
N MET A 1 15.04 14.55 -15.82
CA MET A 1 13.93 14.96 -14.94
C MET A 1 13.41 13.71 -14.25
N PHE A 2 13.88 13.42 -13.04
CA PHE A 2 13.44 12.27 -12.22
C PHE A 2 13.20 12.69 -10.75
N SER A 3 13.81 13.80 -10.31
CA SER A 3 13.71 14.28 -8.93
C SER A 3 12.28 14.58 -8.48
N GLU A 4 11.46 15.22 -9.33
CA GLU A 4 10.13 15.67 -8.91
C GLU A 4 9.11 14.53 -8.71
N GLU A 5 9.30 13.39 -9.39
CA GLU A 5 8.47 12.20 -9.21
C GLU A 5 8.87 11.44 -7.95
N SER A 6 10.16 11.24 -7.71
CA SER A 6 10.65 10.60 -6.50
C SER A 6 10.27 11.39 -5.24
N ASP A 7 10.37 12.72 -5.27
CA ASP A 7 9.87 13.61 -4.20
C ASP A 7 8.35 13.52 -4.01
N LYS A 8 7.59 13.12 -5.03
CA LYS A 8 6.13 12.86 -4.92
C LYS A 8 5.86 11.51 -4.29
N ILE A 9 6.64 10.51 -4.63
CA ILE A 9 6.52 9.16 -4.08
C ILE A 9 6.90 9.18 -2.60
N GLU A 10 8.02 9.80 -2.24
CA GLU A 10 8.51 9.83 -0.85
C GLU A 10 7.51 10.49 0.11
N LYS A 11 6.92 11.64 -0.27
CA LYS A 11 5.89 12.28 0.55
C LYS A 11 4.60 11.47 0.66
N HIS A 12 4.27 10.67 -0.36
CA HIS A 12 3.10 9.81 -0.34
C HIS A 12 3.33 8.61 0.57
N VAL A 13 4.51 8.01 0.46
CA VAL A 13 4.96 6.88 1.28
C VAL A 13 5.06 7.28 2.75
N GLY A 14 5.65 8.44 3.07
CA GLY A 14 5.77 8.93 4.44
C GLY A 14 4.44 9.25 5.14
N GLY A 15 3.34 9.38 4.39
CA GLY A 15 1.99 9.55 4.93
C GLY A 15 1.23 8.24 5.15
N LEU A 16 1.78 7.08 4.77
CA LEU A 16 1.11 5.79 4.89
C LEU A 16 1.22 5.21 6.30
N PRO A 17 0.20 4.44 6.75
CA PRO A 17 0.30 3.66 7.99
C PRO A 17 1.47 2.69 7.93
N ASP A 18 2.14 2.44 9.07
CA ASP A 18 3.31 1.56 9.18
C ASP A 18 3.11 0.17 8.54
N MET A 19 1.88 -0.34 8.62
CA MET A 19 1.49 -1.64 8.05
C MET A 19 1.62 -1.70 6.53
N ILE A 20 1.49 -0.58 5.84
CA ILE A 20 1.52 -0.46 4.37
C ILE A 20 2.86 0.15 3.94
N HIS A 21 3.37 1.09 4.74
CA HIS A 21 4.62 1.82 4.52
C HIS A 21 5.79 0.87 4.21
N GLY A 22 6.06 -0.10 5.08
CA GLY A 22 7.19 -1.03 4.90
C GLY A 22 7.10 -1.84 3.60
N SER A 23 5.88 -2.19 3.18
CA SER A 23 5.66 -2.99 1.98
C SER A 23 5.74 -2.15 0.70
N VAL A 24 5.29 -0.90 0.73
CA VAL A 24 5.45 0.04 -0.41
C VAL A 24 6.92 0.41 -0.60
N VAL A 25 7.65 0.68 0.48
CA VAL A 25 9.11 0.97 0.43
C VAL A 25 9.89 -0.23 -0.13
N ALA A 26 9.54 -1.45 0.29
CA ALA A 26 10.21 -2.67 -0.18
C ALA A 26 10.05 -2.88 -1.70
N SER A 27 8.88 -2.55 -2.24
CA SER A 27 8.59 -2.68 -3.68
C SER A 27 9.27 -1.61 -4.55
N LYS A 28 9.81 -0.54 -3.95
CA LYS A 28 10.52 0.55 -4.65
C LYS A 28 9.80 1.02 -5.92
N PRO A 29 8.56 1.55 -5.79
CA PRO A 29 7.79 2.01 -6.93
C PRO A 29 8.58 3.07 -7.71
N LYS A 30 8.59 2.95 -9.03
CA LYS A 30 9.25 3.90 -9.92
C LYS A 30 8.33 5.07 -10.25
N THR A 31 7.03 4.84 -10.20
CA THR A 31 5.99 5.83 -10.49
C THR A 31 5.03 6.01 -9.32
N MET A 32 4.36 7.16 -9.27
CA MET A 32 3.28 7.41 -8.31
C MET A 32 2.15 6.38 -8.43
N GLN A 33 1.88 5.93 -9.65
CA GLN A 33 0.78 5.02 -9.93
C GLN A 33 1.06 3.62 -9.35
N GLU A 34 2.30 3.12 -9.48
CA GLU A 34 2.73 1.88 -8.82
C GLU A 34 2.62 1.99 -7.30
N ALA A 35 3.04 3.12 -6.70
CA ALA A 35 2.92 3.31 -5.25
C ALA A 35 1.46 3.22 -4.76
N ILE A 36 0.53 3.80 -5.53
CA ILE A 36 -0.91 3.77 -5.25
C ILE A 36 -1.48 2.36 -5.46
N GLU A 37 -1.08 1.66 -6.51
CA GLU A 37 -1.51 0.30 -6.81
C GLU A 37 -1.07 -0.67 -5.71
N ILE A 38 0.20 -0.61 -5.29
CA ILE A 38 0.73 -1.44 -4.20
C ILE A 38 0.00 -1.15 -2.88
N ALA A 39 -0.22 0.13 -2.55
CA ALA A 39 -0.96 0.49 -1.34
C ALA A 39 -2.41 -0.03 -1.36
N THR A 40 -3.06 0.03 -2.51
CA THR A 40 -4.45 -0.43 -2.69
C THR A 40 -4.54 -1.95 -2.67
N GLU A 41 -3.62 -2.65 -3.31
CA GLU A 41 -3.53 -4.11 -3.29
C GLU A 41 -3.32 -4.62 -1.86
N LEU A 42 -2.47 -3.96 -1.07
CA LEU A 42 -2.27 -4.28 0.35
C LEU A 42 -3.53 -4.06 1.19
N MET A 43 -4.30 -3.01 0.93
CA MET A 43 -5.59 -2.79 1.59
C MET A 43 -6.61 -3.85 1.21
N ASP A 44 -6.74 -4.17 -0.09
CA ASP A 44 -7.68 -5.16 -0.60
C ASP A 44 -7.41 -6.55 -0.02
N LYS A 45 -6.12 -6.95 0.02
CA LYS A 45 -5.71 -8.22 0.64
C LYS A 45 -6.09 -8.30 2.11
N LYS A 46 -5.92 -7.23 2.88
CA LYS A 46 -6.37 -7.20 4.29
C LYS A 46 -7.89 -7.26 4.42
N ILE A 47 -8.64 -6.54 3.59
CA ILE A 47 -10.11 -6.54 3.58
C ILE A 47 -10.63 -7.95 3.28
N ARG A 48 -10.06 -8.62 2.27
CA ARG A 48 -10.41 -9.99 1.91
C ARG A 48 -10.16 -10.97 3.06
N THR A 49 -9.00 -10.84 3.71
CA THR A 49 -8.67 -11.65 4.89
C THR A 49 -9.67 -11.43 6.03
N PHE A 50 -10.12 -10.18 6.23
CA PHE A 50 -11.11 -9.85 7.25
C PHE A 50 -12.52 -10.37 6.91
N ALA A 51 -12.92 -10.33 5.64
CA ALA A 51 -14.20 -10.88 5.19
C ALA A 51 -14.26 -12.42 5.34
N GLU A 52 -13.15 -13.11 5.06
CA GLU A 52 -13.02 -14.55 5.32
C GLU A 52 -13.06 -14.87 6.83
N HIS A 53 -12.50 -14.02 7.68
CA HIS A 53 -12.55 -14.21 9.13
C HIS A 53 -13.94 -13.89 9.73
N GLU A 54 -14.64 -12.87 9.24
CA GLU A 54 -16.03 -12.55 9.67
C GLU A 54 -17.00 -13.70 9.34
N THR A 55 -16.83 -14.34 8.18
CA THR A 55 -17.65 -15.50 7.80
C THR A 55 -17.33 -16.75 8.63
N ALA A 56 -16.09 -16.90 9.09
CA ALA A 56 -15.71 -17.97 10.02
C ALA A 56 -16.17 -17.72 11.47
N ASN A 57 -16.18 -16.47 11.93
CA ASN A 57 -16.54 -16.11 13.32
C ASN A 57 -18.06 -16.19 13.60
N LYS A 58 -18.89 -16.08 12.56
CA LYS A 58 -20.36 -16.22 12.65
C LYS A 58 -20.86 -17.67 12.64
N ARG A 59 -19.97 -18.66 12.64
CA ARG A 59 -20.31 -20.08 12.76
C ARG A 59 -20.11 -20.58 14.19
#